data_AF-A0A060CJ34-F1
#
_entry.id   AF-A0A060CJ34-F1
#
_cell.length_a   1.000
_cell.length_b   1.000
_cell.length_c   1.000
_cell.angle_alpha   90.00
_cell.angle_beta   90.00
_cell.angle_gamma   90.00
#
_symmetry.space_group_name_H-M   'P 1'
#
loop_
_entity.id
_entity.type
_entity.pdbx_description
1 polymer ?
#
loop_
_entity_poly.entity_id
_entity_poly.type
_entity_poly.pdbx_seq_one_letter_code
_entity_poly.pdbx_strand_id
1 'polypeptide(L)'
;MQSHYVGTPMANGGIGILPWREPFSVRHVILNHVFDADRERGVSRVIKGINPFLISMKIDGNAIGMDNVSRWKQTIDMKKALHESEFIADRKAKISYELCALRNMPY
;
A
#
# COMPACT_ATOMS: atom_id res chain seq x y z
N MET A 1 11.03 -3.41 -22.43
CA MET A 1 10.08 -2.30 -22.21
C MET A 1 9.57 -2.42 -20.78
N GLN A 2 10.13 -1.66 -19.84
CA GLN A 2 9.77 -1.76 -18.42
C GLN A 2 8.44 -1.03 -18.23
N SER A 3 7.35 -1.77 -17.98
CA SER A 3 6.05 -1.13 -17.75
C SER A 3 6.14 -0.32 -16.46
N HIS A 4 5.76 0.96 -16.53
CA HIS A 4 5.64 1.79 -15.34
C HIS A 4 4.41 1.29 -14.57
N TYR A 5 4.64 0.51 -13.51
CA TYR A 5 3.56 0.14 -12.59
C TYR A 5 3.00 1.40 -11.94
N VAL A 6 1.69 1.60 -12.12
CA VAL A 6 0.90 2.64 -11.47
C VAL A 6 0.09 1.94 -10.37
N GLY A 7 0.34 2.30 -9.12
CA GLY A 7 -0.39 1.75 -7.98
C GLY A 7 -1.82 2.27 -7.94
N THR A 8 -2.72 1.47 -7.36
CA THR A 8 -4.13 1.86 -7.24
C THR A 8 -4.44 2.29 -5.82
N PRO A 9 -4.75 3.58 -5.60
CA PRO A 9 -4.98 4.11 -4.26
C PRO A 9 -6.33 3.67 -3.69
N MET A 10 -6.41 3.66 -2.36
CA MET A 10 -7.66 3.54 -1.62
C MET A 10 -7.77 4.65 -0.58
N ALA A 11 -8.99 5.13 -0.31
CA ALA A 11 -9.20 6.24 0.60
C ALA A 11 -10.61 6.23 1.23
N ASN A 12 -10.74 6.88 2.39
CA ASN A 12 -12.01 7.07 3.11
C ASN A 12 -12.38 8.55 3.34
N GLY A 13 -11.65 9.49 2.74
CA GLY A 13 -11.82 10.94 2.95
C GLY A 13 -10.99 11.53 4.10
N GLY A 14 -10.51 10.71 5.03
CA GLY A 14 -9.56 11.10 6.08
C GLY A 14 -8.11 10.65 5.80
N ILE A 15 -7.95 9.44 5.25
CA ILE A 15 -6.66 8.86 4.85
C ILE A 15 -6.76 8.34 3.42
N GLY A 16 -5.69 8.56 2.65
CA GLY A 16 -5.41 7.93 1.37
C GLY A 16 -4.17 7.05 1.48
N ILE A 17 -4.24 5.83 0.97
CA ILE A 17 -3.16 4.86 0.99
C ILE A 17 -2.88 4.42 -0.43
N LEU A 18 -1.61 4.43 -0.83
CA LEU A 18 -1.15 3.97 -2.13
C LEU A 18 -0.33 2.67 -1.95
N PRO A 19 -0.97 1.49 -2.06
CA PRO A 19 -0.28 0.22 -2.22
C PRO A 19 0.73 0.27 -3.36
N TRP A 20 1.78 -0.53 -3.24
CA TRP A 20 2.86 -0.56 -4.22
C TRP A 20 3.07 -1.94 -4.82
N ARG A 21 4.11 -2.06 -5.65
CA ARG A 21 4.37 -3.24 -6.49
C ARG A 21 4.99 -4.39 -5.71
N GLU A 22 5.72 -4.10 -4.62
CA GLU A 22 6.34 -5.11 -3.79
C GLU A 22 5.37 -5.61 -2.69
N PRO A 23 5.49 -6.89 -2.27
CA PRO A 23 4.75 -7.42 -1.13
C PRO A 23 4.85 -6.51 0.09
N PHE A 24 3.72 -6.27 0.74
CA PHE A 24 3.61 -5.48 1.98
C PHE A 24 4.08 -4.02 1.87
N SER A 25 4.23 -3.49 0.64
CA SER A 25 4.72 -2.14 0.41
C SER A 25 3.59 -1.13 0.20
N VAL A 26 3.73 0.02 0.86
CA VAL A 26 2.88 1.20 0.68
C VAL A 26 3.80 2.35 0.31
N ARG A 27 3.58 2.94 -0.87
CA ARG A 27 4.42 4.02 -1.38
C ARG A 27 4.10 5.35 -0.70
N HIS A 28 2.82 5.67 -0.55
CA HIS A 28 2.35 6.93 0.01
C HIS A 28 1.20 6.70 0.98
N VAL A 29 1.26 7.39 2.11
CA VAL A 29 0.12 7.65 2.98
C VAL A 29 -0.14 9.15 2.93
N ILE A 30 -1.38 9.53 2.74
CA ILE A 30 -1.82 10.93 2.65
C ILE A 30 -2.91 11.12 3.68
N LEU A 31 -2.80 12.17 4.49
CA LEU A 31 -3.80 12.52 5.49
C LEU A 31 -4.53 13.78 5.04
N ASN A 32 -5.85 13.77 5.18
CA ASN A 32 -6.67 14.94 4.90
C ASN A 32 -6.31 16.07 5.87
N HIS A 33 -6.42 17.31 5.40
CA HIS A 33 -6.09 18.54 6.14
C HIS A 33 -4.65 18.68 6.62
N VAL A 34 -3.72 17.81 6.19
CA VAL A 34 -2.29 17.93 6.53
C VAL A 34 -1.52 18.49 5.34
N PHE A 35 -1.09 19.74 5.46
CA PHE A 35 -0.39 20.49 4.42
C PHE A 35 0.91 21.11 4.96
N ASP A 36 1.84 21.37 4.05
CA ASP A 36 3.03 22.17 4.29
C ASP A 36 3.02 23.38 3.35
N ALA A 37 3.52 24.51 3.86
CA ALA A 37 3.66 25.71 3.06
C ALA A 37 5.01 25.64 2.34
N ASP A 38 4.97 25.63 1.01
CA ASP A 38 6.20 25.74 0.22
C ASP A 38 6.86 27.09 0.52
N ARG A 39 7.99 27.07 1.23
CA ARG A 39 8.70 28.28 1.67
C ARG A 39 9.11 29.20 0.52
N GLU A 40 9.30 28.66 -0.68
CA GLU A 40 9.75 29.44 -1.85
C GLU A 40 8.60 30.07 -2.64
N ARG A 41 7.43 29.40 -2.70
CA ARG A 41 6.32 29.81 -3.58
C ARG A 41 5.06 30.22 -2.82
N GLY A 42 5.00 30.00 -1.51
CA GLY A 42 3.86 30.35 -0.66
C GLY A 42 2.59 29.53 -0.93
N VAL A 43 2.70 28.42 -1.66
CA VAL A 43 1.55 27.56 -2.00
C VAL A 43 1.52 26.35 -1.07
N SER A 44 0.35 26.10 -0.47
CA SER A 44 0.11 24.91 0.35
C SER A 44 0.12 23.63 -0.49
N ARG A 45 0.89 22.63 -0.07
CA ARG A 45 0.95 21.30 -0.69
C ARG A 45 0.59 20.22 0.31
N VAL A 46 -0.04 19.16 -0.17
CA VAL A 46 -0.28 17.95 0.63
C VAL A 46 1.06 17.28 0.94
N ILE A 47 1.25 16.85 2.19
CA ILE A 47 2.44 16.10 2.58
C ILE A 47 2.18 14.60 2.66
N LYS A 48 3.25 13.84 2.46
CA LYS A 48 3.25 12.39 2.72
C LYS A 48 3.30 12.19 4.23
N GLY A 49 2.30 11.50 4.76
CA GLY A 49 2.28 11.06 6.14
C GLY A 49 3.30 9.95 6.40
N ILE A 50 3.47 9.64 7.68
CA ILE A 50 4.22 8.46 8.12
C ILE A 50 3.50 7.22 7.59
N ASN A 51 4.26 6.23 7.12
CA ASN A 51 3.72 4.94 6.70
C ASN A 51 3.71 3.96 7.88
N PRO A 52 2.56 3.65 8.50
CA PRO A 52 2.48 2.69 9.60
C PRO A 52 2.34 1.24 9.14
N PHE A 53 2.20 0.99 7.83
CA PHE A 53 1.88 -0.34 7.27
C PHE A 53 3.12 -1.18 6.96
N LEU A 54 4.22 -0.96 7.69
CA LEU A 54 5.50 -1.63 7.46
C LEU A 54 5.45 -3.04 8.03
N ILE A 55 5.25 -4.02 7.15
CA ILE A 55 5.23 -5.45 7.48
C ILE A 55 6.38 -6.14 6.75
N SER A 56 7.05 -7.07 7.42
CA SER A 56 8.03 -7.97 6.80
C SER A 56 7.72 -9.41 7.17
N MET A 57 8.07 -10.33 6.28
CA MET A 57 7.83 -11.77 6.46
C MET A 57 9.11 -12.54 6.18
N LYS A 58 9.32 -13.61 6.95
CA LYS A 58 10.38 -14.60 6.71
C LYS A 58 9.79 -16.00 6.68
N ILE A 59 10.30 -16.85 5.80
CA ILE A 59 10.02 -18.30 5.80
C ILE A 59 11.35 -19.02 5.99
N ASP A 60 11.47 -19.86 7.02
CA ASP A 60 12.70 -20.57 7.38
C ASP A 60 13.92 -19.64 7.53
N GLY A 61 13.72 -18.43 8.06
CA GLY A 61 14.77 -17.42 8.21
C GLY A 61 15.05 -16.57 6.95
N ASN A 62 14.52 -16.96 5.79
CA ASN A 62 14.69 -16.22 4.53
C ASN A 62 13.65 -15.10 4.42
N ALA A 63 14.10 -13.85 4.24
CA ALA A 63 13.22 -12.70 4.06
C ALA A 63 12.49 -12.76 2.73
N ILE A 64 11.19 -12.47 2.75
CA ILE A 64 10.34 -12.46 1.56
C ILE A 64 10.35 -11.07 0.92
N GLY A 65 10.66 -11.04 -0.37
CA GLY A 65 10.70 -9.85 -1.21
C GLY A 65 10.40 -10.23 -2.67
N MET A 66 10.60 -9.30 -3.60
CA MET A 66 10.27 -9.57 -5.01
C MET A 66 11.05 -10.73 -5.62
N ASP A 67 12.26 -11.02 -5.13
CA ASP A 67 13.15 -12.04 -5.71
C ASP A 67 12.70 -13.48 -5.43
N ASN A 68 11.87 -13.69 -4.40
CA ASN A 68 11.40 -15.01 -3.97
C ASN A 68 9.87 -15.10 -3.89
N VAL A 69 9.19 -14.25 -4.67
CA VAL A 69 7.74 -14.26 -4.85
C VAL A 69 7.37 -14.65 -6.28
N SER A 70 6.33 -15.48 -6.40
CA SER A 70 5.77 -15.89 -7.68
C SER A 70 4.24 -15.82 -7.66
N ARG A 71 3.60 -15.85 -8.84
CA ARG A 71 2.15 -15.68 -9.01
C ARG A 71 1.60 -14.43 -8.30
N TRP A 72 2.36 -13.33 -8.38
CA TRP A 72 1.95 -12.05 -7.82
C TRP A 72 0.68 -11.56 -8.50
N LYS A 73 -0.35 -11.29 -7.70
CA LYS A 73 -1.62 -10.74 -8.16
C LYS A 73 -2.12 -9.71 -7.18
N GLN A 74 -2.58 -8.58 -7.72
CA GLN A 74 -3.29 -7.56 -6.97
C GLN A 74 -4.67 -7.36 -7.60
N THR A 75 -5.68 -7.19 -6.78
CA THR A 75 -7.07 -7.01 -7.22
C THR A 75 -7.74 -5.98 -6.33
N ILE A 76 -8.63 -5.18 -6.91
CA ILE A 76 -9.41 -4.22 -6.16
C ILE A 76 -10.86 -4.70 -6.21
N ASP A 77 -11.37 -5.13 -5.05
CA ASP A 77 -12.80 -5.35 -4.88
C ASP A 77 -13.45 -3.99 -4.66
N MET A 78 -13.92 -3.38 -5.75
CA MET A 78 -14.58 -2.07 -5.73
C MET A 78 -15.89 -2.08 -4.94
N LYS A 79 -16.54 -3.26 -4.80
CA LYS A 79 -17.80 -3.39 -4.05
C LYS A 79 -17.55 -3.33 -2.54
N LYS A 80 -16.47 -3.96 -2.07
CA LYS A 80 -16.07 -3.95 -0.65
C LYS A 80 -15.05 -2.86 -0.30
N ALA A 81 -14.52 -2.16 -1.30
CA ALA A 81 -13.41 -1.21 -1.16
C ALA A 81 -12.14 -1.85 -0.55
N LEU A 82 -11.80 -3.06 -1.00
CA LEU A 82 -10.60 -3.80 -0.58
C LEU A 82 -9.54 -3.80 -1.66
N HIS A 83 -8.29 -3.63 -1.26
CA HIS A 83 -7.14 -3.90 -2.10
C HIS A 83 -6.52 -5.22 -1.65
N GLU A 84 -6.73 -6.25 -2.46
CA GLU A 84 -6.35 -7.62 -2.19
C GLU A 84 -5.02 -7.92 -2.88
N SER A 85 -4.13 -8.64 -2.21
CA SER A 85 -2.86 -9.11 -2.77
C SER A 85 -2.67 -10.57 -2.45
N GLU A 86 -2.36 -11.38 -3.46
CA GLU A 86 -2.01 -12.79 -3.29
C GLU A 86 -0.71 -13.14 -4.01
N PHE A 87 0.04 -14.07 -3.43
CA PHE A 87 1.26 -14.59 -4.02
C PHE A 87 1.72 -15.92 -3.41
N ILE A 88 2.68 -16.58 -4.06
CA ILE A 88 3.40 -17.73 -3.52
C ILE A 88 4.79 -17.27 -3.07
N ALA A 89 5.10 -17.47 -1.78
CA ALA A 89 6.34 -17.11 -1.12
C ALA A 89 7.29 -18.30 -1.03
N ASP A 90 8.54 -18.13 -1.50
CA ASP A 90 9.62 -19.13 -1.48
C ASP A 90 9.22 -20.51 -2.04
N ARG A 91 8.21 -20.56 -2.93
CA ARG A 91 7.57 -21.79 -3.43
C ARG A 91 7.01 -22.72 -2.32
N LYS A 92 6.83 -22.20 -1.10
CA LYS A 92 6.44 -22.96 0.10
C LYS A 92 5.06 -22.58 0.62
N ALA A 93 4.70 -21.30 0.60
CA ALA A 93 3.45 -20.82 1.18
C ALA A 93 2.65 -19.96 0.20
N LYS A 94 1.33 -20.15 0.18
CA LYS A 94 0.41 -19.19 -0.45
C LYS A 94 0.02 -18.13 0.58
N ILE A 95 0.21 -16.87 0.23
CA ILE A 95 -0.04 -15.71 1.09
C ILE A 95 -1.12 -14.86 0.46
N SER A 96 -2.06 -14.39 1.27
CA SER A 96 -3.09 -13.41 0.89
C SER A 96 -3.25 -12.38 1.98
N TYR A 97 -3.41 -11.11 1.60
CA TYR A 97 -3.71 -10.03 2.53
C TYR A 97 -4.58 -8.97 1.87
N GLU A 98 -5.28 -8.21 2.71
CA GLU A 98 -6.21 -7.17 2.31
C GLU A 98 -5.82 -5.87 3.00
N LEU A 99 -5.89 -4.78 2.26
CA LEU A 99 -5.83 -3.44 2.81
C LEU A 99 -7.19 -2.79 2.66
N CYS A 100 -7.60 -1.96 3.63
CA CYS A 100 -8.83 -1.19 3.59
C CYS A 100 -8.64 0.16 4.27
N ALA A 101 -9.15 1.23 3.65
CA ALA A 101 -9.37 2.51 4.33
C ALA A 101 -10.78 2.49 4.92
N LEU A 102 -10.91 2.13 6.20
CA LEU A 102 -12.20 1.94 6.87
C LEU A 102 -13.05 3.21 6.84
N ARG A 103 -14.33 3.09 6.46
CA ARG A 103 -15.31 4.17 6.58
C ARG A 103 -16.01 4.06 7.94
N ASN A 104 -16.41 5.19 8.52
CA ASN A 104 -17.17 5.24 9.77
C ASN A 104 -16.53 4.44 10.91
N MET A 105 -15.24 4.66 11.20
CA MET A 105 -14.67 4.09 12.43
C MET A 105 -15.52 4.55 13.62
N PRO A 106 -15.96 3.64 14.51
CA PRO A 106 -16.59 4.05 15.76
C PRO A 106 -15.61 4.92 16.55
N TYR A 107 -16.14 5.99 17.15
CA TYR A 107 -15.42 6.90 18.04
C TYR A 107 -14.97 6.19 19.32
#